data_AF-A0A800BQ03-F1
#
_entry.id   AF-A0A800BQ03-F1
#
_cell.length_a   1.000
_cell.length_b   1.000
_cell.length_c   1.000
_cell.angle_alpha   90.00
_cell.angle_beta   90.00
_cell.angle_gamma   90.00
#
_symmetry.space_group_name_H-M   'P 1'
#
loop_
_entity.id
_entity.type
_entity.pdbx_description
1 polymer ?
#
loop_
_entity_poly.entity_id
_entity_poly.type
_entity_poly.pdbx_seq_one_letter_code
_entity_poly.pdbx_strand_id
1 'polypeptide(L)'
;MVELSEADIFALINISKGKKLAEKEKRGVNFNLLANLGYIDYPISTKTGRKLKTPQITLRGQSFLRNLFAPERQIGVSIAAQLEKMSTEFEKFSNEFYTKLQQFSNELSDLKIPVNNFVQKTGAGETVIDENTFLKATREEYSRLLRSSPIAPYVSIKILRDLVCKRLNFARSSFDTMLVSIATRDPYTIQLSTSSGEAGTGVPYGRGECHAVIVK
;
A
#
# COMPACT_ATOMS: atom_id res chain seq x y z
N MET A 1 -13.13 -1.45 -36.91
CA MET A 1 -11.97 -2.30 -37.29
C MET A 1 -12.55 -3.46 -38.07
N VAL A 2 -12.11 -3.74 -39.30
CA VAL A 2 -12.64 -4.89 -40.06
C VAL A 2 -11.94 -6.14 -39.55
N GLU A 3 -12.68 -7.07 -38.95
CA GLU A 3 -12.15 -8.35 -38.50
C GLU A 3 -12.01 -9.29 -39.70
N LEU A 4 -10.79 -9.79 -39.91
CA LEU A 4 -10.53 -10.85 -40.88
C LEU A 4 -10.78 -12.21 -40.23
N SER A 5 -11.38 -13.13 -40.97
CA SER A 5 -11.54 -14.51 -40.51
C SER A 5 -10.21 -15.25 -40.49
N GLU A 6 -10.13 -16.37 -39.76
CA GLU A 6 -8.95 -17.24 -39.77
C GLU A 6 -8.65 -17.77 -41.18
N ALA A 7 -9.69 -18.04 -41.98
CA ALA A 7 -9.56 -18.47 -43.37
C ALA A 7 -8.90 -17.37 -44.23
N ASP A 8 -9.26 -16.10 -44.01
CA ASP A 8 -8.66 -14.96 -44.70
C ASP A 8 -7.17 -14.79 -44.35
N ILE A 9 -6.81 -14.93 -43.08
CA ILE A 9 -5.43 -14.86 -42.61
C ILE A 9 -4.61 -16.02 -43.19
N PHE A 10 -5.16 -17.24 -43.16
CA PHE A 10 -4.54 -18.42 -43.75
C PHE A 10 -4.30 -18.25 -45.26
N ALA A 11 -5.27 -17.69 -45.99
CA ALA A 11 -5.13 -17.40 -47.40
C ALA A 11 -4.00 -16.40 -47.67
N LEU A 12 -3.92 -15.31 -46.90
CA LEU A 12 -2.85 -14.30 -47.01
C LEU A 12 -1.46 -14.91 -46.81
N ILE A 13 -1.28 -15.78 -45.80
CA ILE A 13 0.00 -16.46 -45.52
C ILE A 13 0.42 -17.37 -46.67
N ASN A 14 -0.51 -18.10 -47.26
CA ASN A 14 -0.19 -19.00 -48.37
C ASN A 14 0.13 -18.24 -49.66
N ILE A 15 -0.62 -17.17 -49.95
CA ILE A 15 -0.36 -16.28 -51.08
C ILE A 15 1.01 -15.60 -50.93
N SER A 16 1.37 -15.16 -49.71
CA SER A 16 2.69 -14.53 -49.46
C SER A 16 3.85 -15.48 -49.70
N LYS A 17 3.63 -16.80 -49.56
CA LYS A 17 4.60 -17.86 -49.82
C LYS A 17 4.57 -18.33 -51.29
N GLY A 18 3.79 -17.69 -52.15
CA GLY A 18 3.62 -18.09 -53.55
C GLY A 18 2.90 -19.42 -53.74
N LYS A 19 2.22 -19.94 -52.71
CA LYS A 19 1.48 -21.20 -52.77
C LYS A 19 0.09 -20.98 -53.37
N LYS A 20 -0.34 -21.90 -54.24
CA LYS A 20 -1.72 -21.94 -54.73
C LYS A 20 -2.61 -22.61 -53.69
N LEU A 21 -3.69 -21.93 -53.31
CA LEU A 21 -4.73 -22.48 -52.43
C LEU A 21 -5.53 -23.56 -53.18
N ALA A 22 -5.77 -24.69 -52.51
CA ALA A 22 -6.68 -25.72 -52.98
C ALA A 22 -8.15 -25.22 -52.94
N GLU A 23 -9.03 -25.79 -53.76
CA GLU A 23 -10.45 -25.37 -53.82
C GLU A 23 -11.17 -25.48 -52.47
N LYS A 24 -10.77 -26.43 -51.61
CA LYS A 24 -11.32 -26.54 -50.25
C LYS A 24 -10.88 -25.39 -49.35
N GLU A 25 -9.65 -24.89 -49.52
CA GLU A 25 -9.05 -23.81 -48.71
C GLU A 25 -9.55 -22.42 -49.13
N LYS A 26 -10.11 -22.31 -50.34
CA LYS A 26 -10.77 -21.09 -50.81
C LYS A 26 -12.17 -20.91 -50.20
N ARG A 27 -12.76 -21.98 -49.64
CA ARG A 27 -14.10 -21.90 -49.01
C ARG A 27 -14.01 -21.07 -47.74
N GLY A 28 -14.83 -20.04 -47.65
CA GLY A 28 -14.85 -19.13 -46.50
C GLY A 28 -13.85 -17.98 -46.58
N VAL A 29 -13.03 -17.90 -47.64
CA VAL A 29 -12.10 -16.78 -47.87
C VAL A 29 -12.82 -15.67 -48.64
N ASN A 30 -12.81 -14.45 -48.11
CA ASN A 30 -13.38 -13.29 -48.77
C ASN A 30 -12.32 -12.54 -49.58
N PHE A 31 -11.97 -13.06 -50.76
CA PHE A 31 -10.99 -12.45 -51.65
C PHE A 31 -11.34 -11.01 -52.06
N ASN A 32 -12.64 -10.69 -52.17
CA ASN A 32 -13.08 -9.33 -52.49
C ASN A 32 -12.76 -8.36 -51.34
N LEU A 33 -13.00 -8.78 -50.10
CA LEU A 33 -12.63 -8.00 -48.93
C LEU A 33 -11.13 -7.80 -48.85
N LEU A 34 -10.33 -8.85 -49.08
CA LEU A 34 -8.86 -8.77 -49.05
C LEU A 34 -8.31 -7.85 -50.15
N ALA A 35 -8.92 -7.84 -51.34
CA ALA A 35 -8.57 -6.93 -52.42
C ALA A 35 -8.99 -5.48 -52.09
N ASN A 36 -10.18 -5.27 -51.53
CA ASN A 36 -10.67 -3.95 -51.11
C ASN A 36 -9.82 -3.34 -49.98
N LEU A 37 -9.33 -4.16 -49.06
CA LEU A 37 -8.38 -3.74 -48.03
C LEU A 37 -6.97 -3.51 -48.59
N GLY A 38 -6.75 -3.87 -49.85
CA GLY A 38 -5.47 -3.73 -50.55
C GLY A 38 -4.41 -4.69 -50.05
N TYR A 39 -4.78 -5.85 -49.49
CA TYR A 39 -3.84 -6.88 -49.01
C TYR A 39 -3.40 -7.84 -50.12
N ILE A 40 -4.25 -8.02 -51.13
CA ILE A 40 -3.94 -8.80 -52.33
C ILE A 40 -4.27 -7.98 -53.57
N ASP A 41 -3.63 -8.32 -54.68
CA ASP A 41 -3.95 -7.80 -56.01
C ASP A 41 -3.87 -8.92 -57.07
N TYR A 42 -4.53 -8.70 -58.20
CA TYR A 42 -4.57 -9.61 -59.33
C TYR A 42 -3.81 -9.00 -60.51
N PRO A 43 -2.50 -9.31 -60.65
CA PRO A 43 -1.65 -8.70 -61.67
C PRO A 43 -2.18 -8.95 -63.08
N ILE A 44 -1.93 -8.01 -63.99
CA ILE A 44 -2.34 -8.12 -65.39
C ILE A 44 -1.29 -8.95 -66.15
N SER A 45 -1.76 -9.96 -66.88
CA SER A 45 -0.93 -10.77 -67.77
C SER A 45 -0.44 -9.93 -68.94
N THR A 46 0.89 -9.80 -69.08
CA THR A 46 1.51 -9.09 -70.21
C THR A 46 1.27 -9.77 -71.57
N LYS A 47 0.90 -11.06 -71.57
CA LYS A 47 0.60 -11.82 -72.79
C LYS A 47 -0.84 -11.66 -73.29
N THR A 48 -1.78 -11.45 -72.37
CA THR A 48 -3.23 -11.50 -72.68
C THR A 48 -3.99 -10.23 -72.29
N GLY A 49 -3.33 -9.27 -71.62
CA GLY A 49 -3.95 -8.04 -71.12
C GLY A 49 -5.03 -8.26 -70.04
N ARG A 50 -5.23 -9.50 -69.58
CA ARG A 50 -6.26 -9.86 -68.60
C ARG A 50 -5.66 -10.05 -67.21
N LYS A 51 -6.42 -9.72 -66.16
CA LYS A 51 -6.05 -10.04 -64.78
C LYS A 51 -5.81 -11.54 -64.61
N LEU A 52 -4.73 -11.89 -63.94
CA LEU A 52 -4.41 -13.26 -63.59
C LEU A 52 -5.41 -13.79 -62.56
N LYS A 53 -5.71 -15.09 -62.62
CA LYS A 53 -6.62 -15.74 -61.65
C LYS A 53 -5.98 -15.96 -60.27
N THR A 54 -4.66 -15.91 -60.21
CA THR A 54 -3.88 -16.10 -58.99
C THR A 54 -3.58 -14.74 -58.36
N PRO A 55 -4.07 -14.48 -57.13
CA PRO A 55 -3.74 -13.26 -56.41
C PRO A 55 -2.26 -13.26 -56.01
N GLN A 56 -1.69 -12.07 -55.88
CA GLN A 56 -0.40 -11.81 -55.28
C GLN A 56 -0.57 -10.93 -54.04
N ILE A 57 0.29 -11.13 -53.04
CA ILE A 57 0.26 -10.29 -51.84
C ILE A 57 0.84 -8.90 -52.17
N THR A 58 0.19 -7.85 -51.70
CA THR A 58 0.71 -6.48 -51.83
C THR A 58 1.70 -6.17 -50.72
N LEU A 59 2.44 -5.06 -50.85
CA LEU A 59 3.29 -4.56 -49.77
C LEU A 59 2.49 -4.32 -48.47
N ARG A 60 1.26 -3.80 -48.60
CA ARG A 60 0.35 -3.57 -47.46
C ARG A 60 -0.07 -4.88 -46.78
N GLY A 61 -0.36 -5.92 -47.57
CA GLY A 61 -0.64 -7.26 -47.05
C GLY A 61 0.55 -7.85 -46.31
N GLN A 62 1.77 -7.67 -46.83
CA GLN A 62 2.99 -8.12 -46.16
C GLN A 62 3.22 -7.39 -44.83
N SER A 63 3.04 -6.07 -44.78
CA SER A 63 3.14 -5.28 -43.55
C SER A 63 2.10 -5.69 -42.51
N PHE A 64 0.86 -5.96 -42.95
CA PHE A 64 -0.20 -6.48 -42.08
C PHE A 64 0.22 -7.82 -41.43
N LEU A 65 0.69 -8.78 -42.23
CA LEU A 65 1.16 -10.07 -41.70
C LEU A 65 2.35 -9.89 -40.75
N ARG A 66 3.31 -9.03 -41.09
CA ARG A 66 4.47 -8.74 -40.22
C ARG A 66 4.05 -8.17 -38.87
N ASN A 67 3.06 -7.27 -38.86
CA ASN A 67 2.51 -6.69 -37.62
C ASN A 67 1.67 -7.69 -36.82
N LEU A 68 0.95 -8.58 -37.51
CA LEU A 68 0.18 -9.65 -36.89
C LEU A 68 1.09 -10.61 -36.11
N PHE A 69 2.26 -10.92 -36.69
CA PHE A 69 3.28 -11.79 -36.09
C PHE A 69 4.42 -11.04 -35.41
N ALA A 70 4.28 -9.73 -35.19
CA ALA A 70 5.33 -8.96 -34.54
C ALA A 70 5.53 -9.47 -33.11
N PRO A 71 6.78 -9.70 -32.67
CA PRO A 71 7.07 -10.20 -31.32
C PRO A 71 6.48 -9.30 -30.24
N GLU A 72 6.37 -7.98 -30.48
CA GLU A 72 5.70 -7.02 -29.59
C GLU A 72 4.24 -7.38 -29.28
N ARG A 73 3.52 -7.99 -30.25
CA ARG A 73 2.13 -8.44 -30.05
C ARG A 73 2.06 -9.73 -29.24
N GLN A 74 3.02 -10.64 -29.42
CA GLN A 74 3.15 -11.86 -28.60
C GLN A 74 3.61 -11.52 -27.16
N ILE A 75 4.51 -10.54 -27.02
CA ILE A 75 4.94 -9.99 -25.73
C ILE A 75 3.76 -9.33 -25.02
N GLY A 76 2.93 -8.54 -25.73
CA GLY A 76 1.72 -7.95 -25.16
C GLY A 76 0.73 -8.98 -24.61
N VAL A 77 0.50 -10.08 -25.32
CA VAL A 77 -0.36 -11.19 -24.86
C VAL A 77 0.29 -11.93 -23.67
N SER A 78 1.60 -12.14 -23.69
CA SER A 78 2.34 -12.76 -22.59
C SER A 78 2.34 -11.89 -21.32
N ILE A 79 2.48 -10.57 -21.45
CA ILE A 79 2.43 -9.62 -20.35
C ILE A 79 1.02 -9.55 -19.77
N ALA A 80 -0.01 -9.50 -20.62
CA ALA A 80 -1.41 -9.52 -20.16
C ALA A 80 -1.73 -10.78 -19.35
N ALA A 81 -1.32 -11.97 -19.85
CA ALA A 81 -1.52 -13.22 -19.13
C ALA A 81 -0.73 -13.29 -17.81
N GLN A 82 0.48 -12.74 -17.75
CA GLN A 82 1.26 -12.64 -16.51
C GLN A 82 0.62 -11.67 -15.50
N LEU A 83 0.11 -10.53 -15.96
CA LEU A 83 -0.60 -9.57 -15.11
C LEU A 83 -1.91 -10.15 -14.56
N GLU A 84 -2.66 -10.89 -15.38
CA GLU A 84 -3.88 -11.58 -14.94
C GLU A 84 -3.58 -12.65 -13.88
N LYS A 85 -2.50 -13.42 -14.08
CA LYS A 85 -2.02 -14.38 -13.09
C LYS A 85 -1.59 -13.70 -11.79
N MET A 86 -0.80 -12.61 -11.87
CA MET A 86 -0.40 -11.82 -10.70
C MET A 86 -1.60 -11.21 -9.98
N SER A 87 -2.61 -10.72 -10.70
CA SER A 87 -3.84 -10.19 -10.13
C SER A 87 -4.61 -11.27 -9.35
N THR A 88 -4.71 -12.47 -9.92
CA THR A 88 -5.38 -13.61 -9.28
C THR A 88 -4.63 -14.07 -8.02
N GLU A 89 -3.29 -14.09 -8.06
CA GLU A 89 -2.46 -14.40 -6.89
C GLU A 89 -2.59 -13.33 -5.80
N PHE A 90 -2.66 -12.05 -6.19
CA PHE A 90 -2.85 -10.94 -5.26
C PHE A 90 -4.23 -10.99 -4.58
N GLU A 91 -5.30 -11.31 -5.32
CA GLU A 91 -6.64 -11.50 -4.74
C GLU A 91 -6.68 -12.62 -3.72
N LYS A 92 -6.03 -13.76 -4.01
CA LYS A 92 -5.91 -14.87 -3.05
C LYS A 92 -5.17 -14.43 -1.79
N PHE A 93 -4.01 -13.78 -1.96
CA PHE A 93 -3.24 -13.26 -0.83
C PHE A 93 -4.05 -12.27 0.01
N SER A 94 -4.79 -11.35 -0.63
CA SER A 94 -5.62 -10.36 0.05
C SER A 94 -6.73 -11.03 0.88
N ASN A 95 -7.38 -12.07 0.34
CA ASN A 95 -8.42 -12.81 1.04
C ASN A 95 -7.88 -13.61 2.23
N GLU A 96 -6.72 -14.25 2.07
CA GLU A 96 -6.03 -14.94 3.17
C GLU A 96 -5.61 -13.95 4.27
N PHE A 97 -5.09 -12.79 3.86
CA PHE A 97 -4.68 -11.73 4.79
C PHE A 97 -5.88 -11.17 5.56
N TYR A 98 -7.00 -10.91 4.88
CA TYR A 98 -8.25 -10.49 5.52
C TYR A 98 -8.76 -11.53 6.52
N THR A 99 -8.72 -12.82 6.15
CA THR A 99 -9.14 -13.90 7.04
C THR A 99 -8.25 -13.98 8.29
N LYS A 100 -6.93 -13.84 8.13
CA LYS A 100 -5.99 -13.79 9.27
C LYS A 100 -6.21 -12.58 10.15
N LEU A 101 -6.47 -11.40 9.57
CA LEU A 101 -6.81 -10.21 10.35
C LEU A 101 -8.11 -10.40 11.13
N GLN A 102 -9.10 -11.05 10.54
CA GLN A 102 -10.36 -11.35 11.21
C GLN A 102 -10.16 -12.35 12.35
N GLN A 103 -9.34 -13.39 12.15
CA GLN A 103 -8.94 -14.32 13.21
C GLN A 103 -8.21 -13.60 14.34
N PHE A 104 -7.22 -12.78 14.02
CA PHE A 104 -6.49 -12.00 15.02
C PHE A 104 -7.38 -11.01 15.78
N SER A 105 -8.34 -10.38 15.09
CA SER A 105 -9.35 -9.54 15.72
C SER A 105 -10.23 -10.33 16.68
N ASN A 106 -10.65 -11.53 16.31
CA ASN A 106 -11.44 -12.41 17.17
C ASN A 106 -10.62 -12.87 18.38
N GLU A 107 -9.36 -13.27 18.19
CA GLU A 107 -8.44 -13.64 19.28
C GLU A 107 -8.19 -12.46 20.25
N LEU A 108 -8.05 -11.23 19.74
CA LEU A 108 -7.97 -10.03 20.57
C LEU A 108 -9.27 -9.74 21.35
N SER A 109 -10.43 -10.04 20.75
CA SER A 109 -11.73 -9.92 21.39
C SER A 109 -11.87 -10.94 22.53
N ASP A 110 -11.44 -12.16 22.25
CA ASP A 110 -11.42 -13.28 23.20
C ASP A 110 -10.37 -13.09 24.30
N LEU A 111 -9.33 -12.27 24.09
CA LEU A 111 -8.39 -11.82 25.12
C LEU A 111 -8.91 -10.62 25.92
N LYS A 112 -9.73 -9.74 25.32
CA LYS A 112 -10.39 -8.62 26.01
C LYS A 112 -11.33 -9.10 27.12
N ILE A 113 -12.02 -10.22 26.92
CA ILE A 113 -12.94 -10.82 27.92
C ILE A 113 -12.19 -11.26 29.20
N PRO A 114 -11.12 -12.08 29.13
CA PRO A 114 -10.31 -12.46 30.28
C PRO A 114 -9.49 -11.30 30.84
N VAL A 115 -9.03 -10.33 30.03
CA VAL A 115 -8.37 -9.12 30.55
C VAL A 115 -9.34 -8.24 31.33
N ASN A 116 -10.56 -8.00 30.84
CA ASN A 116 -11.59 -7.28 31.61
C ASN A 116 -11.98 -8.05 32.89
N ASN A 117 -12.14 -9.37 32.81
CA ASN A 117 -12.46 -10.19 33.98
C ASN A 117 -11.29 -10.28 34.97
N PHE A 118 -10.05 -10.21 34.49
CA PHE A 118 -8.84 -10.15 35.33
C PHE A 118 -8.72 -8.77 35.97
N VAL A 119 -8.86 -7.67 35.22
CA VAL A 119 -8.87 -6.28 35.70
C VAL A 119 -9.97 -6.04 36.74
N GLN A 120 -11.16 -6.61 36.54
CA GLN A 120 -12.26 -6.55 37.52
C GLN A 120 -11.97 -7.38 38.78
N LYS A 121 -11.26 -8.52 38.68
CA LYS A 121 -10.89 -9.35 39.83
C LYS A 121 -9.64 -8.88 40.57
N THR A 122 -8.72 -8.16 39.92
CA THR A 122 -7.47 -7.66 40.53
C THR A 122 -7.57 -6.21 41.03
N GLY A 123 -8.73 -5.55 40.91
CA GLY A 123 -8.90 -4.17 41.36
C GLY A 123 -8.05 -3.16 40.57
N ALA A 124 -7.56 -3.54 39.39
CA ALA A 124 -6.77 -2.70 38.51
C ALA A 124 -7.65 -1.99 37.47
N GLY A 125 -8.87 -1.59 37.86
CA GLY A 125 -9.57 -0.56 37.10
C GLY A 125 -8.61 0.62 37.01
N GLU A 126 -8.24 1.03 35.80
CA GLU A 126 -7.54 2.29 35.61
C GLU A 126 -8.31 3.33 36.42
N THR A 127 -7.77 3.76 37.55
CA THR A 127 -8.21 4.99 38.18
C THR A 127 -7.95 6.05 37.13
N VAL A 128 -9.01 6.40 36.40
CA VAL A 128 -9.01 7.53 35.47
C VAL A 128 -8.77 8.75 36.34
N ILE A 129 -7.50 9.07 36.53
CA ILE A 129 -7.07 10.24 37.28
C ILE A 129 -7.38 11.43 36.40
N ASP A 130 -8.27 12.28 36.88
CA ASP A 130 -8.56 13.53 36.19
C ASP A 130 -7.30 14.43 36.17
N GLU A 131 -7.24 15.28 35.15
CA GLU A 131 -6.08 16.14 34.91
C GLU A 131 -5.83 17.12 36.08
N ASN A 132 -6.88 17.55 36.78
CA ASN A 132 -6.77 18.47 37.92
C ASN A 132 -6.09 17.81 39.13
N THR A 133 -6.41 16.55 39.38
CA THR A 133 -5.85 15.71 40.43
C THR A 133 -4.39 15.41 40.12
N PHE A 134 -4.08 15.10 38.86
CA PHE A 134 -2.70 14.98 38.40
C PHE A 134 -1.90 16.27 38.61
N LEU A 135 -2.43 17.41 38.15
CA LEU A 135 -1.77 18.71 38.30
C LEU A 135 -1.56 19.09 39.75
N LYS A 136 -2.57 18.87 40.60
CA LYS A 136 -2.48 19.13 42.05
C LYS A 136 -1.38 18.31 42.70
N ALA A 137 -1.35 17.00 42.46
CA ALA A 137 -0.32 16.12 43.01
C ALA A 137 1.08 16.51 42.49
N THR A 138 1.19 16.80 41.19
CA THR A 138 2.45 17.20 40.55
C THR A 138 3.00 18.51 41.13
N ARG A 139 2.15 19.53 41.32
CA ARG A 139 2.52 20.81 41.96
C ARG A 139 2.97 20.62 43.39
N GLU A 140 2.28 19.78 44.15
CA GLU A 140 2.62 19.52 45.55
C GLU A 140 3.98 18.81 45.68
N GLU A 141 4.23 17.75 44.89
CA GLU A 141 5.54 17.06 44.91
C GLU A 141 6.66 17.95 44.36
N TYR A 142 6.41 18.71 43.29
CA TYR A 142 7.37 19.71 42.79
C TYR A 142 7.73 20.73 43.86
N SER A 143 6.75 21.29 44.57
CA SER A 143 6.97 22.24 45.67
C SER A 143 7.77 21.62 46.82
N ARG A 144 7.55 20.35 47.14
CA ARG A 144 8.36 19.63 48.14
C ARG A 144 9.81 19.47 47.69
N LEU A 145 10.04 19.12 46.43
CA LEU A 145 11.38 18.96 45.87
C LEU A 145 12.14 20.30 45.83
N LEU A 146 11.48 21.40 45.45
CA LEU A 146 12.09 22.73 45.50
C LEU A 146 12.53 23.16 46.90
N ARG A 147 11.74 22.84 47.94
CA ARG A 147 12.12 23.14 49.34
C ARG A 147 13.39 22.40 49.77
N SER A 148 13.66 21.23 49.20
CA SER A 148 14.85 20.43 49.50
C SER A 148 16.12 20.88 48.77
N SER A 149 15.98 21.59 47.65
CA SER A 149 17.10 22.13 46.87
C SER A 149 16.71 23.44 46.19
N PRO A 150 16.85 24.59 46.87
CA PRO A 150 16.35 25.89 46.38
C PRO A 150 17.25 26.56 45.32
N ILE A 151 18.35 25.93 44.92
CA ILE A 151 19.41 26.57 44.10
C ILE A 151 18.99 26.74 42.63
N ALA A 152 18.03 25.94 42.13
CA ALA A 152 17.48 26.08 40.79
C ALA A 152 16.03 25.60 40.72
N PRO A 153 15.12 26.26 39.96
CA PRO A 153 13.72 25.86 39.86
C PRO A 153 13.51 24.56 39.05
N TYR A 154 14.58 23.97 38.53
CA TYR A 154 14.53 22.79 37.67
C TYR A 154 14.54 21.51 38.49
N VAL A 155 13.49 20.71 38.35
CA VAL A 155 13.37 19.41 39.01
C VAL A 155 13.55 18.28 38.00
N SER A 156 14.28 17.23 38.39
CA SER A 156 14.43 16.03 37.57
C SER A 156 13.08 15.36 37.34
N ILE A 157 12.73 15.12 36.06
CA ILE A 157 11.48 14.44 35.69
C ILE A 157 11.43 13.03 36.26
N LYS A 158 12.57 12.32 36.31
CA LYS A 158 12.65 10.97 36.90
C LYS A 158 12.15 10.96 38.34
N ILE A 159 12.69 11.87 39.17
CA ILE A 159 12.34 11.96 40.59
C ILE A 159 10.88 12.38 40.76
N LEU A 160 10.45 13.41 40.04
CA LEU A 160 9.06 13.88 40.13
C LEU A 160 8.07 12.78 39.72
N ARG A 161 8.37 12.07 38.63
CA ARG A 161 7.57 10.95 38.13
C ARG A 161 7.46 9.86 39.17
N ASP A 162 8.57 9.41 39.76
CA ASP A 162 8.56 8.32 40.73
C ASP A 162 7.69 8.67 41.95
N LEU A 163 7.73 9.91 42.42
CA LEU A 163 6.91 10.39 43.54
C LEU A 163 5.42 10.50 43.17
N VAL A 164 5.10 11.11 42.04
CA VAL A 164 3.71 11.30 41.58
C VAL A 164 3.08 9.95 41.22
N CYS A 165 3.80 9.09 40.50
CA CYS A 165 3.37 7.73 40.17
C CYS A 165 3.11 6.91 41.43
N LYS A 166 4.00 6.95 42.42
CA LYS A 166 3.78 6.26 43.70
C LYS A 166 2.57 6.80 44.45
N ARG A 167 2.37 8.13 44.46
CA ARG A 167 1.27 8.78 45.18
C ARG A 167 -0.09 8.49 44.55
N LEU A 168 -0.16 8.55 43.23
CA LEU A 168 -1.40 8.39 42.47
C LEU A 168 -1.64 6.94 42.02
N ASN A 169 -0.73 6.01 42.34
CA ASN A 169 -0.72 4.66 41.76
C ASN A 169 -0.81 4.71 40.22
N PHE A 170 -0.01 5.60 39.63
CA PHE A 170 -0.07 5.96 38.21
C PHE A 170 1.05 5.26 37.44
N ALA A 171 0.74 4.71 36.26
CA ALA A 171 1.76 4.11 35.41
C ALA A 171 2.72 5.18 34.85
N ARG A 172 3.98 4.81 34.66
CA ARG A 172 5.02 5.69 34.10
C ARG A 172 4.62 6.25 32.73
N SER A 173 4.09 5.42 31.83
CA SER A 173 3.64 5.83 30.50
C SER A 173 2.49 6.85 30.56
N SER A 174 1.56 6.67 31.50
CA SER A 174 0.44 7.58 31.71
C SER A 174 0.89 8.93 32.26
N PHE A 175 1.88 8.95 33.16
CA PHE A 175 2.54 10.18 33.62
C PHE A 175 3.16 10.95 32.46
N ASP A 176 4.01 10.30 31.68
CA ASP A 176 4.73 10.93 30.57
C ASP A 176 3.72 11.51 29.54
N THR A 177 2.66 10.75 29.23
CA THR A 177 1.60 11.17 28.29
C THR A 177 0.83 12.39 28.81
N MET A 178 0.43 12.38 30.08
CA MET A 178 -0.35 13.48 30.67
C MET A 178 0.49 14.75 30.82
N LEU A 179 1.76 14.60 31.24
CA LEU A 179 2.72 15.70 31.35
C LEU A 179 2.95 16.38 30.00
N VAL A 180 3.18 15.60 28.94
CA VAL A 180 3.37 16.12 27.56
C VAL A 180 2.10 16.77 27.03
N SER A 181 0.94 16.17 27.27
CA SER A 181 -0.36 16.72 26.86
C SER A 181 -0.58 18.11 27.45
N ILE A 182 -0.35 18.27 28.77
CA ILE A 182 -0.47 19.55 29.45
C ILE A 182 0.58 20.53 28.94
N ALA A 183 1.85 20.15 28.86
CA ALA A 183 2.92 21.04 28.39
C ALA A 183 2.71 21.50 26.93
N THR A 184 2.06 20.70 26.10
CA THR A 184 1.72 21.07 24.71
C THR A 184 0.54 22.05 24.67
N ARG A 185 -0.47 21.84 25.51
CA ARG A 185 -1.68 22.68 25.55
C ARG A 185 -1.48 23.99 26.30
N ASP A 186 -0.74 23.95 27.40
CA ASP A 186 -0.42 25.09 28.26
C ASP A 186 1.05 25.04 28.74
N PRO A 187 1.98 25.59 27.94
CA PRO A 187 3.40 25.68 28.29
C PRO A 187 3.69 26.60 29.49
N TYR A 188 2.71 27.37 29.98
CA TYR A 188 2.92 28.21 31.17
C TYR A 188 2.74 27.42 32.46
N THR A 189 1.90 26.40 32.46
CA THR A 189 1.69 25.50 33.60
C THR A 189 2.82 24.48 33.75
N ILE A 190 3.28 23.88 32.65
CA ILE A 190 4.39 22.91 32.67
C ILE A 190 5.42 23.28 31.60
N GLN A 191 6.65 23.53 32.04
CA GLN A 191 7.78 23.81 31.15
C GLN A 191 8.78 22.65 31.21
N LEU A 192 8.98 22.01 30.06
CA LEU A 192 9.94 20.91 29.90
C LEU A 192 11.25 21.47 29.34
N SER A 193 12.37 21.03 29.91
CA SER A 193 13.71 21.47 29.48
C SER A 193 14.59 20.26 29.15
N THR A 194 15.33 20.40 28.05
CA THR A 194 16.46 19.54 27.75
C THR A 194 17.58 19.88 28.72
N SER A 195 18.05 18.89 29.47
CA SER A 195 19.15 19.02 30.43
C SER A 195 19.94 17.72 30.43
N SER A 196 21.14 17.71 30.99
CA SER A 196 21.89 16.47 31.19
C SER A 196 21.09 15.52 32.09
N GLY A 197 20.84 14.30 31.61
CA GLY A 197 20.12 13.27 32.34
C GLY A 197 20.51 11.87 31.85
N GLU A 198 20.12 10.85 32.60
CA GLU A 198 20.35 9.46 32.21
C GLU A 198 19.46 9.08 31.02
N ALA A 199 20.01 8.37 30.05
CA ALA A 199 19.28 7.93 28.86
C ALA A 199 18.06 7.08 29.24
N GLY A 200 16.91 7.35 28.61
CA GLY A 200 15.68 6.61 28.86
C GLY A 200 15.02 6.93 30.21
N THR A 201 15.42 8.01 30.87
CA THR A 201 14.75 8.50 32.10
C THR A 201 13.97 9.78 31.88
N GLY A 202 14.21 10.48 30.78
CA GLY A 202 13.49 11.69 30.43
C GLY A 202 12.15 11.37 29.76
N VAL A 203 11.58 12.42 29.18
CA VAL A 203 10.31 12.40 28.47
C VAL A 203 10.50 12.97 27.07
N PRO A 204 10.08 12.27 26.01
CA PRO A 204 10.18 12.79 24.66
C PRO A 204 9.24 13.98 24.46
N TYR A 205 9.79 15.14 24.11
CA TYR A 205 9.02 16.37 23.86
C TYR A 205 9.66 17.20 22.75
N GLY A 206 8.91 17.51 21.71
CA GLY A 206 9.42 18.21 20.53
C GLY A 206 10.51 17.41 19.80
N ARG A 207 11.71 17.97 19.69
CA ARG A 207 12.85 17.36 18.95
C ARG A 207 13.85 16.61 19.85
N GLY A 208 13.58 16.45 21.15
CA GLY A 208 14.53 15.84 22.08
C GLY A 208 13.91 15.23 23.32
N GLU A 209 14.76 14.62 24.15
CA GLU A 209 14.39 14.08 25.45
C GLU A 209 14.60 15.16 26.52
N CYS A 210 13.53 15.51 27.22
CA CYS A 210 13.58 16.45 28.33
C CYS A 210 13.85 15.69 29.64
N HIS A 211 14.74 16.21 30.47
CA HIS A 211 15.10 15.59 31.76
C HIS A 211 14.77 16.47 32.97
N ALA A 212 14.43 17.74 32.74
CA ALA A 212 14.03 18.67 33.77
C ALA A 212 12.66 19.29 33.47
N VAL A 213 11.94 19.64 34.54
CA VAL A 213 10.62 20.25 34.48
C VAL A 213 10.48 21.38 35.50
N ILE A 214 9.74 22.41 35.11
CA ILE A 214 9.21 23.46 35.98
C ILE A 214 7.69 23.33 35.95
N VAL A 215 7.08 23.28 37.13
CA VAL A 215 5.63 23.19 37.31
C VAL A 215 5.16 24.42 38.06
N LYS A 216 4.26 25.21 37.46
CA LYS A 216 3.71 26.43 38.06
C LYS A 216 2.32 26.21 38.61
#